data_AF-A0AAD0L411-F1
#
_entry.id   AF-A0AAD0L411-F1
#
_cell.length_a   1.000
_cell.length_b   1.000
_cell.length_c   1.000
_cell.angle_alpha   90.00
_cell.angle_beta   90.00
_cell.angle_gamma   90.00
#
_symmetry.space_group_name_H-M   'P 1'
#
loop_
_entity.id
_entity.type
_entity.pdbx_description
1 polymer ?
#
loop_
_entity_poly.entity_id
_entity_poly.type
_entity_poly.pdbx_seq_one_letter_code
_entity_poly.pdbx_strand_id
1 'polypeptide(L)'
;MCCQIGAKATASLEKEAGTYFGQQRKYWSQEPIQYNRNKVYQRNDLIDPGRVDSQTGLINKQLMENGLAPYGTDGKKINFHHMLQTQDGPIAEVIQSFHQKNVAVIHINSGLDIPSGINRSQLSHLWTRFRTNSVQKQLLTGYGRALSRLAQLSAIQHSSDEPR
;
A
#
# COMPACT_ATOMS: atom_id res chain seq x y z
N MET A 1 -37.02 -12.41 -21.03
CA MET A 1 -36.14 -13.05 -20.02
C MET A 1 -34.78 -13.54 -20.56
N CYS A 2 -34.34 -13.19 -21.79
CA CYS A 2 -33.08 -13.71 -22.36
C CYS A 2 -31.80 -12.91 -22.01
N CYS A 3 -31.90 -11.67 -21.51
CA CYS A 3 -30.72 -10.79 -21.37
C CYS A 3 -29.93 -11.01 -20.05
N GLN A 4 -30.54 -11.63 -19.04
CA GLN A 4 -29.90 -11.80 -17.72
C GLN A 4 -28.98 -13.03 -17.62
N ILE A 5 -29.13 -14.00 -18.53
CA ILE A 5 -28.39 -15.27 -18.50
C ILE A 5 -26.97 -15.06 -19.05
N GLY A 6 -26.83 -14.23 -20.09
CA GLY A 6 -25.52 -13.90 -20.70
C GLY A 6 -24.58 -13.14 -19.75
N ALA A 7 -25.10 -12.15 -19.01
CA ALA A 7 -24.29 -11.36 -18.08
C ALA A 7 -23.77 -12.16 -16.87
N LYS A 8 -24.51 -13.18 -16.43
CA LYS A 8 -24.08 -14.07 -15.34
C LYS A 8 -22.97 -15.03 -15.80
N ALA A 9 -23.06 -15.54 -17.03
CA ALA A 9 -22.08 -16.45 -17.62
C ALA A 9 -20.75 -15.75 -17.93
N THR A 10 -20.78 -14.48 -18.36
CA THR A 10 -19.56 -13.68 -18.56
C THR A 10 -18.88 -13.36 -17.23
N ALA A 11 -19.64 -13.01 -16.19
CA ALA A 11 -19.09 -12.74 -14.86
C ALA A 11 -18.46 -13.99 -14.20
N SER A 12 -19.01 -15.19 -14.46
CA SER A 12 -18.41 -16.44 -13.96
C SER A 12 -17.11 -16.78 -14.69
N LEU A 13 -17.04 -16.56 -16.01
CA LEU A 13 -15.82 -16.79 -16.80
C LEU A 13 -14.72 -15.78 -16.47
N GLU A 14 -15.07 -14.50 -16.27
CA GLU A 14 -14.13 -13.48 -15.80
C GLU A 14 -13.59 -13.79 -14.40
N LYS A 15 -14.44 -14.33 -13.50
CA LYS A 15 -14.02 -14.77 -12.17
C LYS A 15 -13.12 -16.01 -12.23
N GLU A 16 -13.41 -16.98 -13.09
CA GLU A 16 -12.57 -18.17 -13.31
C GLU A 16 -11.21 -17.82 -13.95
N ALA A 17 -11.21 -16.95 -14.98
CA ALA A 17 -9.98 -16.42 -15.57
C ALA A 17 -9.19 -15.59 -14.54
N GLY A 18 -9.86 -14.80 -13.71
CA GLY A 18 -9.24 -14.08 -12.59
C GLY A 18 -8.63 -15.00 -11.54
N THR A 19 -9.15 -16.21 -11.34
CA THR A 19 -8.53 -17.21 -10.47
C THR A 19 -7.38 -17.98 -11.14
N TYR A 20 -7.44 -18.20 -12.45
CA TYR A 20 -6.42 -18.94 -13.21
C TYR A 20 -5.19 -18.09 -13.56
N PHE A 21 -5.41 -16.81 -13.90
CA PHE A 21 -4.37 -15.82 -14.19
C PHE A 21 -4.11 -14.85 -13.05
N GLY A 22 -4.90 -14.92 -11.96
CA GLY A 22 -4.68 -14.15 -10.76
C GLY A 22 -3.35 -14.53 -10.15
N GLN A 23 -2.41 -13.57 -10.11
CA GLN A 23 -1.19 -13.75 -9.36
C GLN A 23 -1.57 -14.00 -7.90
N GLN A 24 -1.46 -15.23 -7.42
CA GLN A 24 -1.66 -15.56 -6.01
C GLN A 24 -0.51 -14.97 -5.18
N ARG A 25 -0.54 -13.65 -4.98
CA ARG A 25 0.46 -12.91 -4.22
C ARG A 25 0.19 -13.11 -2.73
N LYS A 26 0.90 -14.05 -2.11
CA LYS A 26 0.81 -14.31 -0.66
C LYS A 26 1.10 -13.06 0.18
N TYR A 27 2.12 -12.29 -0.20
CA TYR A 27 2.63 -11.18 0.62
C TYR A 27 2.15 -9.79 0.13
N TRP A 28 2.12 -9.55 -1.17
CA TRP A 28 1.57 -8.31 -1.77
C TRP A 28 0.17 -8.58 -2.34
N SER A 29 -0.74 -8.96 -1.45
CA SER A 29 -2.08 -9.46 -1.83
C SER A 29 -3.01 -8.37 -2.35
N GLN A 30 -2.74 -7.11 -2.03
CA GLN A 30 -3.49 -5.96 -2.55
C GLN A 30 -3.06 -5.63 -3.98
N GLU A 31 -3.96 -5.00 -4.74
CA GLU A 31 -3.60 -4.43 -6.03
C GLU A 31 -2.59 -3.29 -5.85
N PRO A 32 -1.58 -3.19 -6.75
CA PRO A 32 -0.58 -2.13 -6.65
C PRO A 32 -1.20 -0.76 -6.91
N ILE A 33 -0.68 0.25 -6.22
CA ILE A 33 -1.08 1.63 -6.41
C ILE A 33 -0.24 2.23 -7.53
N GLN A 34 -0.90 2.77 -8.55
CA GLN A 34 -0.24 3.64 -9.54
C GLN A 34 0.15 4.95 -8.89
N TYR A 35 1.45 5.26 -8.88
CA TYR A 35 1.98 6.49 -8.31
C TYR A 35 3.21 6.96 -9.10
N ASN A 36 3.14 8.17 -9.65
CA ASN A 36 4.24 8.80 -10.38
C ASN A 36 4.86 7.90 -11.48
N ARG A 37 4.02 7.19 -12.24
CA ARG A 37 4.36 6.18 -13.28
C ARG A 37 4.87 4.83 -12.75
N ASN A 38 5.16 4.72 -11.47
CA ASN A 38 5.51 3.45 -10.83
C ASN A 38 4.25 2.71 -10.35
N LYS A 39 4.29 1.37 -10.38
CA LYS A 39 3.38 0.52 -9.60
C LYS A 39 3.99 0.26 -8.23
N VAL A 40 3.33 0.68 -7.16
CA VAL A 40 3.80 0.50 -5.79
C VAL A 40 3.02 -0.61 -5.10
N TYR A 41 3.73 -1.66 -4.71
CA TYR A 41 3.20 -2.81 -3.98
C TYR A 41 3.46 -2.63 -2.49
N GLN A 42 2.41 -2.32 -1.74
CA GLN A 42 2.50 -2.03 -0.31
C GLN A 42 2.48 -3.28 0.57
N ARG A 43 3.06 -3.14 1.76
CA ARG A 43 3.09 -4.14 2.82
C ARG A 43 2.69 -3.51 4.15
N ASN A 44 1.42 -3.16 4.27
CA ASN A 44 0.87 -2.56 5.49
C ASN A 44 0.99 -3.48 6.71
N ASP A 45 1.04 -4.80 6.49
CA ASP A 45 1.29 -5.81 7.54
C ASP A 45 2.69 -5.72 8.16
N LEU A 46 3.66 -5.09 7.48
CA LEU A 46 5.01 -4.88 8.02
C LEU A 46 5.10 -3.64 8.93
N ILE A 47 4.07 -2.80 8.99
CA ILE A 47 4.11 -1.50 9.63
C ILE A 47 3.02 -1.43 10.70
N ASP A 48 3.43 -1.48 11.97
CA ASP A 48 2.57 -1.07 13.08
C ASP A 48 2.51 0.47 13.15
N PRO A 49 1.36 1.12 12.91
CA PRO A 49 1.26 2.57 12.96
C PRO A 49 1.56 3.18 14.34
N GLY A 50 1.35 2.40 15.42
CA GLY A 50 1.53 2.83 16.81
C GLY A 50 2.93 2.61 17.37
N ARG A 51 3.83 1.93 16.65
CA ARG A 51 5.19 1.69 17.10
C ARG A 51 5.93 3.01 17.32
N VAL A 52 6.40 3.22 18.54
CA VAL A 52 7.22 4.37 18.94
C VAL A 52 8.67 4.17 18.48
N ASP A 53 9.23 5.19 17.85
CA ASP A 53 10.66 5.34 17.66
C ASP A 53 11.32 5.90 18.92
N SER A 54 12.18 5.11 19.56
CA SER A 54 12.85 5.51 20.80
C SER A 54 13.81 6.69 20.63
N GLN A 55 14.24 6.99 19.40
CA GLN A 55 15.17 8.10 19.14
C GLN A 55 14.44 9.44 19.03
N THR A 56 13.29 9.45 18.35
CA THR A 56 12.53 10.69 18.08
C THR A 56 11.31 10.86 18.98
N GLY A 57 10.84 9.79 19.65
CA GLY A 57 9.58 9.75 20.38
C GLY A 57 8.34 9.68 19.48
N LEU A 58 8.50 9.69 18.14
CA LEU A 58 7.39 9.67 17.20
C LEU A 58 6.91 8.25 16.94
N ILE A 59 5.60 8.09 16.75
CA ILE A 59 5.06 6.82 16.23
C ILE A 59 5.22 6.72 14.71
N ASN A 60 5.21 5.50 14.18
CA ASN A 60 5.28 5.24 12.74
C ASN A 60 4.28 6.06 11.90
N LYS A 61 3.07 6.27 12.39
CA LYS A 61 2.09 7.13 11.71
C LYS A 61 2.61 8.57 11.53
N GLN A 62 3.14 9.16 12.59
CA GLN A 62 3.70 10.53 12.57
C GLN A 62 4.97 10.60 11.71
N LEU A 63 5.82 9.57 11.74
CA LEU A 63 6.96 9.48 10.82
C LEU A 63 6.50 9.59 9.37
N MET A 64 5.48 8.82 8.98
CA MET A 64 4.95 8.85 7.61
C MET A 64 4.27 10.18 7.25
N GLU A 65 3.56 10.81 8.19
CA GLU A 65 2.99 12.15 8.00
C GLU A 65 4.09 13.19 7.71
N ASN A 66 5.22 13.07 8.40
CA ASN A 66 6.41 13.90 8.19
C ASN A 66 7.27 13.46 7.00
N GLY A 67 6.81 12.47 6.21
CA GLY A 67 7.53 11.98 5.03
C GLY A 67 8.78 11.15 5.34
N LEU A 68 8.90 10.70 6.59
CA LEU A 68 9.95 9.78 7.05
C LEU A 68 9.48 8.33 6.90
N ALA A 69 10.44 7.44 6.65
CA ALA A 69 10.13 6.03 6.59
C ALA A 69 9.66 5.51 7.96
N PRO A 70 8.61 4.67 8.04
CA PRO A 70 8.27 3.98 9.26
C PRO A 70 9.25 2.83 9.47
N TYR A 71 9.28 2.36 10.71
CA TYR A 71 9.98 1.14 11.07
C TYR A 71 9.13 -0.09 10.78
N GLY A 72 9.77 -1.10 10.21
CA GLY A 72 9.21 -2.42 9.99
C GLY A 72 9.31 -3.31 11.23
N THR A 73 8.80 -4.54 11.09
CA THR A 73 8.85 -5.59 12.11
C THR A 73 10.27 -6.02 12.49
N ASP A 74 11.27 -5.75 11.65
CA ASP A 74 12.68 -6.00 11.94
C ASP A 74 13.37 -4.86 12.71
N GLY A 75 12.59 -3.86 13.14
CA GLY A 75 13.09 -2.71 13.90
C GLY A 75 13.90 -1.72 13.06
N LYS A 76 13.92 -1.85 11.73
CA LYS A 76 14.62 -0.97 10.79
C LYS A 76 13.63 -0.25 9.88
N LYS A 77 14.08 0.77 9.15
CA LYS A 77 13.21 1.54 8.24
C LYS A 77 12.73 0.67 7.07
N ILE A 78 11.46 0.80 6.69
CA ILE A 78 10.94 0.16 5.48
C ILE A 78 11.67 0.70 4.25
N ASN A 79 12.00 -0.21 3.33
CA ASN A 79 12.72 0.06 2.10
C ASN A 79 11.79 -0.06 0.88
N PHE A 80 12.04 0.79 -0.12
CA PHE A 80 11.46 0.67 -1.45
C PHE A 80 12.43 -0.10 -2.35
N HIS A 81 12.07 -1.34 -2.67
CA HIS A 81 12.82 -2.16 -3.61
C HIS A 81 12.29 -1.96 -5.03
N HIS A 82 13.11 -1.40 -5.92
CA HIS A 82 12.81 -1.37 -7.35
C HIS A 82 13.13 -2.73 -7.98
N MET A 83 12.12 -3.38 -8.55
CA MET A 83 12.24 -4.76 -9.04
C MET A 83 13.04 -4.89 -10.33
N LEU A 84 12.93 -3.91 -11.23
CA LEU A 84 13.56 -3.97 -12.56
C LEU A 84 14.81 -3.09 -12.69
N GLN A 85 15.26 -2.45 -11.60
CA GLN A 85 16.38 -1.49 -11.61
C GLN A 85 16.26 -0.34 -12.63
N THR A 86 15.03 0.01 -13.02
CA THR A 86 14.68 1.15 -13.87
C THR A 86 13.92 2.21 -13.08
N GLN A 87 14.03 3.48 -13.48
CA GLN A 87 13.41 4.61 -12.79
C GLN A 87 11.88 4.50 -12.64
N ASP A 88 11.20 4.06 -13.70
CA ASP A 88 9.73 3.98 -13.75
C ASP A 88 9.22 2.55 -13.50
N GLY A 89 10.11 1.65 -13.06
CA GLY A 89 9.79 0.25 -12.82
C GLY A 89 8.88 0.03 -11.60
N PRO A 90 8.31 -1.17 -11.44
CA PRO A 90 7.58 -1.57 -10.24
C PRO A 90 8.43 -1.47 -8.96
N ILE A 91 7.79 -1.05 -7.87
CA ILE A 91 8.41 -0.87 -6.55
C ILE A 91 7.66 -1.71 -5.52
N ALA A 92 8.39 -2.46 -4.68
CA ALA A 92 7.84 -3.20 -3.56
C ALA A 92 8.34 -2.65 -2.22
N GLU A 93 7.42 -2.48 -1.27
CA GLU A 93 7.78 -2.28 0.13
C GLU A 93 8.32 -3.59 0.73
N VAL A 94 9.49 -3.52 1.36
CA VAL A 94 10.14 -4.62 2.05
C VAL A 94 10.79 -4.15 3.35
N ILE A 95 10.97 -5.05 4.32
CA ILE A 95 11.84 -4.78 5.48
C ILE A 95 13.30 -4.67 5.05
N GLN A 96 14.08 -3.82 5.73
CA GLN A 96 15.48 -3.58 5.38
C GLN A 96 16.32 -4.86 5.44
N SER A 97 16.09 -5.69 6.46
CA SER A 97 16.88 -6.92 6.64
C SER A 97 16.65 -7.92 5.50
N PHE A 98 15.45 -7.97 4.91
CA PHE A 98 15.20 -8.76 3.71
C PHE A 98 15.95 -8.20 2.51
N HIS A 99 15.87 -6.87 2.30
CA HIS A 99 16.54 -6.20 1.19
C HIS A 99 18.05 -6.40 1.21
N GLN A 100 18.69 -6.24 2.37
CA GLN A 100 20.13 -6.42 2.54
C GLN A 100 20.58 -7.87 2.34
N LYS A 101 19.88 -8.83 2.98
CA LYS A 101 20.27 -10.25 2.93
C LYS A 101 20.14 -10.85 1.53
N ASN A 102 19.21 -10.34 0.72
CA ASN A 102 18.88 -10.92 -0.59
C ASN A 102 19.34 -10.04 -1.76
N VAL A 103 20.27 -9.10 -1.53
CA VAL A 103 20.71 -8.13 -2.55
C VAL A 103 21.09 -8.79 -3.88
N ALA A 104 21.81 -9.92 -3.83
CA ALA A 104 22.24 -10.67 -5.01
C ALA A 104 21.09 -11.30 -5.79
N VAL A 105 19.98 -11.61 -5.12
CA VAL A 105 18.82 -12.26 -5.74
C VAL A 105 17.85 -11.23 -6.32
N ILE A 106 17.69 -10.09 -5.64
CA ILE A 106 16.63 -9.13 -5.97
C ILE A 106 17.12 -7.98 -6.86
N HIS A 107 18.44 -7.78 -7.00
CA HIS A 107 19.00 -6.80 -7.93
C HIS A 107 19.56 -7.48 -9.18
N ILE A 108 18.92 -7.24 -10.33
CA ILE A 108 19.34 -7.77 -11.65
C ILE A 108 20.79 -7.42 -12.00
N ASN A 109 21.29 -6.27 -11.55
CA ASN A 109 22.65 -5.82 -11.81
C ASN A 109 23.66 -6.25 -10.72
N SER A 110 23.27 -7.09 -9.76
CA SER A 110 24.20 -7.56 -8.73
C SER A 110 25.26 -8.48 -9.34
N GLY A 111 26.52 -8.27 -8.96
CA GLY A 111 27.65 -9.03 -9.51
C GLY A 111 28.06 -8.61 -10.92
N LEU A 112 27.44 -7.57 -11.48
CA LEU A 112 27.79 -6.97 -12.77
C LEU A 112 28.32 -5.55 -12.56
N ASP A 113 29.25 -5.10 -13.40
CA ASP A 113 29.73 -3.70 -13.40
C ASP A 113 28.75 -2.76 -14.13
N ILE A 114 27.44 -2.98 -13.90
CA ILE A 114 26.36 -2.23 -14.52
C ILE A 114 25.72 -1.34 -13.45
N PRO A 115 25.80 0.00 -13.57
CA PRO A 115 25.19 0.89 -12.60
C PRO A 115 23.66 0.78 -12.63
N SER A 116 23.04 1.11 -11.50
CA SER A 116 21.58 1.13 -11.39
C SER A 116 21.00 2.28 -12.22
N GLY A 117 19.97 2.02 -13.02
CA GLY A 117 19.23 3.04 -13.78
C GLY A 117 18.27 3.88 -12.92
N ILE A 118 18.51 3.96 -11.61
CA ILE A 118 17.64 4.62 -10.62
C ILE A 118 18.31 5.90 -10.12
N ASN A 119 17.61 7.02 -10.25
CA ASN A 119 17.96 8.25 -9.56
C ASN A 119 17.57 8.13 -8.07
N ARG A 120 18.58 8.10 -7.20
CA ARG A 120 18.41 7.90 -5.76
C ARG A 120 17.66 9.04 -5.08
N SER A 121 17.86 10.28 -5.53
CA SER A 121 17.14 11.44 -5.01
C SER A 121 15.65 11.36 -5.37
N GLN A 122 15.32 11.04 -6.63
CA GLN A 122 13.92 10.84 -7.03
C GLN A 122 13.26 9.70 -6.26
N LEU A 123 13.96 8.57 -6.04
CA LEU A 123 13.41 7.48 -5.23
C LEU A 123 13.11 7.93 -3.80
N SER A 124 14.02 8.70 -3.18
CA SER A 124 13.81 9.24 -1.84
C SER A 124 12.56 10.15 -1.79
N HIS A 125 12.44 11.08 -2.74
CA HIS A 125 11.27 11.96 -2.83
C HIS A 125 9.97 11.22 -3.11
N LEU A 126 9.99 10.22 -4.01
CA LEU A 126 8.85 9.37 -4.30
C LEU A 126 8.41 8.63 -3.04
N TRP A 127 9.37 8.15 -2.24
CA TRP A 127 9.09 7.54 -0.96
C TRP A 127 8.38 8.57 -0.05
N THR A 128 9.02 9.65 0.36
CA THR A 128 8.42 10.70 1.21
C THR A 128 6.99 11.06 0.79
N ARG A 129 6.77 11.39 -0.48
CA ARG A 129 5.44 11.82 -0.96
C ARG A 129 4.41 10.69 -0.96
N PHE A 130 4.80 9.46 -1.29
CA PHE A 130 3.86 8.34 -1.37
C PHE A 130 3.22 8.02 -0.03
N ARG A 131 3.99 7.92 1.08
CA ARG A 131 3.34 7.61 2.39
C ARG A 131 2.69 8.81 3.05
N THR A 132 3.21 10.03 2.88
CA THR A 132 2.48 11.21 3.35
C THR A 132 1.08 11.25 2.72
N ASN A 133 0.99 11.03 1.41
CA ASN A 133 -0.31 10.97 0.71
C ASN A 133 -1.15 9.76 1.15
N SER A 134 -0.52 8.61 1.39
CA SER A 134 -1.23 7.40 1.84
C SER A 134 -1.86 7.60 3.21
N VAL A 135 -1.16 8.21 4.16
CA VAL A 135 -1.71 8.54 5.49
C VAL A 135 -2.83 9.56 5.36
N GLN A 136 -2.64 10.63 4.58
CA GLN A 136 -3.68 11.63 4.37
C GLN A 136 -4.96 11.02 3.77
N LYS A 137 -4.83 10.13 2.78
CA LYS A 137 -5.96 9.40 2.20
C LYS A 137 -6.65 8.52 3.23
N GLN A 138 -5.89 7.83 4.08
CA GLN A 138 -6.45 6.99 5.14
C GLN A 138 -7.21 7.83 6.18
N LEU A 139 -6.67 8.99 6.57
CA LEU A 139 -7.34 9.94 7.46
C LEU A 139 -8.66 10.43 6.85
N LEU A 140 -8.65 10.95 5.62
CA LEU A 140 -9.85 11.44 4.94
C LEU A 140 -10.93 10.36 4.81
N THR A 141 -10.53 9.13 4.48
CA THR A 141 -11.48 8.00 4.40
C THR A 141 -12.03 7.63 5.78
N GLY A 142 -11.21 7.72 6.83
CA GLY A 142 -11.63 7.50 8.22
C GLY A 142 -12.65 8.54 8.69
N TYR A 143 -12.37 9.83 8.46
CA TYR A 143 -13.29 10.93 8.76
C TYR A 143 -14.62 10.79 8.03
N GLY A 144 -14.59 10.47 6.72
CA GLY A 144 -15.80 10.23 5.95
C GLY A 144 -16.67 9.11 6.55
N ARG A 145 -16.05 7.99 6.95
CA ARG A 145 -16.76 6.88 7.61
C ARG A 145 -17.35 7.27 8.97
N ALA A 146 -16.62 8.05 9.77
CA ALA A 146 -17.10 8.52 11.07
C ALA A 146 -18.32 9.44 10.92
N LEU A 147 -18.28 10.37 9.95
CA LEU A 147 -19.40 11.27 9.64
C LEU A 147 -20.63 10.49 9.16
N SER A 148 -20.45 9.52 8.25
CA SER A 148 -21.56 8.67 7.80
C SER A 148 -22.18 7.87 8.94
N ARG A 149 -21.38 7.36 9.88
CA ARG A 149 -21.88 6.62 11.05
C ARG A 149 -22.64 7.54 12.01
N LEU A 150 -22.17 8.76 12.25
CA LEU A 150 -22.88 9.75 13.07
C LEU A 150 -24.23 10.13 12.43
N ALA A 151 -24.27 10.35 11.11
CA ALA A 151 -25.51 10.64 10.40
C ALA A 151 -26.54 9.49 10.46
N GLN A 152 -26.06 8.23 10.40
CA GLN A 152 -26.93 7.06 10.59
C GLN A 152 -27.47 6.95 12.02
N LEU A 153 -26.65 7.22 13.03
CA LEU A 153 -27.08 7.19 14.43
C LEU A 153 -28.13 8.27 14.74
N SER A 154 -27.95 9.49 14.20
CA SER A 154 -28.94 10.56 14.36
C SER A 154 -30.26 10.25 13.66
N ALA A 155 -30.21 9.59 12.49
CA ALA A 155 -31.42 9.17 11.78
C ALA A 155 -32.21 8.09 12.53
N ILE A 156 -31.51 7.17 13.21
CA ILE A 156 -32.15 6.13 14.04
C ILE A 156 -32.84 6.77 15.25
N GLN A 157 -32.18 7.71 15.94
CA GLN A 157 -32.79 8.43 17.08
C GLN A 157 -34.04 9.23 16.67
N HIS A 158 -34.06 9.81 15.47
CA HIS A 158 -35.22 10.55 14.99
C HIS A 158 -36.41 9.65 14.64
N SER A 159 -36.18 8.41 14.21
CA SER A 159 -37.25 7.43 13.92
C SER A 159 -37.88 6.81 15.17
N SER A 160 -37.19 6.84 16.32
CA SER A 160 -37.72 6.34 17.60
C SER A 160 -38.58 7.35 18.36
N ASP A 161 -38.59 8.62 17.92
CA ASP A 161 -39.34 9.72 18.55
C ASP A 161 -40.64 10.08 17.78
N GLU A 162 -41.04 9.31 16.77
CA GLU A 162 -42.37 9.48 16.14
C GLU A 162 -43.47 8.93 17.06
N PRO A 163 -44.39 9.78 17.56
CA PRO A 163 -45.51 9.31 18.37
C PRO A 163 -46.51 8.54 17.49
N ARG A 164 -46.92 7.38 17.99
CA ARG A 164 -47.94 6.50 17.38
C ARG A 164 -49.33 7.15 17.36
#